data_AF-A0A9E4CGC5-F1
#
_entry.id   AF-A0A9E4CGC5-F1
#
_cell.length_a   1.000
_cell.length_b   1.000
_cell.length_c   1.000
_cell.angle_alpha   90.00
_cell.angle_beta   90.00
_cell.angle_gamma   90.00
#
_symmetry.space_group_name_H-M   'P 1'
#
loop_
_entity.id
_entity.type
_entity.pdbx_description
1 polymer ?
#
loop_
_entity_poly.entity_id
_entity_poly.type
_entity_poly.pdbx_seq_one_letter_code
_entity_poly.pdbx_strand_id
1 'polypeptide(L)'
;EDYEGETFGINLIMRGAQERVSPILMTGLTTGLALVPLVISGNLPGHEIEHPMAIVILGGLITSTLVNLFIIPALYLLFGKRNGPTQSGPDKALAAA
;
A
#
# COMPACT_ATOMS: atom_id res chain seq x y z
N GLU A 1 -3.20 18.58 -11.29
CA GLU A 1 -4.06 18.14 -12.40
C GLU A 1 -3.20 17.98 -13.66
N ASP A 2 -2.17 17.12 -13.63
CA ASP A 2 -1.15 17.00 -14.69
C ASP A 2 -0.94 15.56 -15.22
N TYR A 3 -1.80 14.60 -14.86
CA TYR A 3 -1.54 13.17 -15.14
C TYR A 3 -2.77 12.36 -15.61
N GLU A 4 -3.72 12.97 -16.32
CA GLU A 4 -4.89 12.26 -16.86
C GLU A 4 -4.61 11.44 -18.15
N GLY A 5 -3.36 11.37 -18.61
CA GLY A 5 -3.01 10.74 -19.90
C GLY A 5 -2.07 9.53 -19.86
N GLU A 6 -1.63 9.05 -18.68
CA GLU A 6 -0.69 7.92 -18.68
C GLU A 6 -1.38 6.58 -19.00
N THR A 7 -0.86 5.93 -20.04
CA THR A 7 -1.25 4.59 -20.45
C THR A 7 -1.13 3.61 -19.28
N PHE A 8 -2.14 2.75 -19.12
CA PHE A 8 -2.19 1.74 -18.06
C PHE A 8 -1.01 0.76 -18.21
N GLY A 9 0.08 1.03 -17.50
CA GLY A 9 1.35 0.35 -17.66
C GLY A 9 2.08 0.16 -16.33
N ILE A 10 3.11 -0.69 -16.34
CA ILE A 10 3.89 -1.05 -15.15
C ILE A 10 4.46 0.18 -14.42
N ASN A 11 4.80 1.24 -15.16
CA ASN A 11 5.32 2.49 -14.58
C ASN A 11 4.28 3.19 -13.69
N LEU A 12 3.03 3.27 -14.12
CA LEU A 12 1.92 3.86 -13.35
C LEU A 12 1.63 3.04 -12.07
N ILE A 13 1.71 1.71 -12.17
CA ILE A 13 1.55 0.80 -11.02
C ILE A 13 2.66 1.04 -10.00
N MET A 14 3.90 1.12 -10.47
CA MET A 14 5.07 1.34 -9.62
C MET A 14 5.04 2.71 -8.95
N ARG A 15 4.63 3.76 -9.68
CA ARG A 15 4.45 5.11 -9.14
C ARG A 15 3.33 5.16 -8.11
N GLY A 16 2.17 4.58 -8.41
CA GLY A 16 1.06 4.51 -7.46
C GLY A 16 1.38 3.67 -6.22
N ALA A 17 2.19 2.61 -6.35
CA ALA A 17 2.70 1.87 -5.20
C ALA A 17 3.62 2.74 -4.34
N GLN A 18 4.55 3.48 -4.94
CA GLN A 18 5.47 4.38 -4.23
C GLN A 18 4.75 5.51 -3.50
N GLU A 19 3.72 6.10 -4.11
CA GLU A 19 2.90 7.15 -3.49
C GLU A 19 2.12 6.65 -2.27
N ARG A 20 1.76 5.37 -2.22
CA ARG A 20 1.06 4.77 -1.08
C ARG A 20 2.00 4.34 0.04
N VAL A 21 3.22 3.92 -0.29
CA VAL A 21 4.21 3.45 0.68
C VAL A 21 4.50 4.52 1.74
N SER A 22 4.75 5.76 1.33
CA SER A 22 5.06 6.87 2.26
C SER A 22 3.96 7.10 3.31
N PRO A 23 2.67 7.31 2.92
CA PRO A 23 1.56 7.44 3.87
C PRO A 23 1.33 6.20 4.76
N ILE A 24 1.46 4.99 4.22
CA ILE A 24 1.24 3.75 4.99
C ILE A 24 2.32 3.59 6.06
N LEU A 25 3.58 3.80 5.69
CA LEU A 25 4.68 3.72 6.65
C LEU A 25 4.61 4.83 7.69
N MET A 26 4.22 6.04 7.31
CA MET A 26 4.06 7.15 8.27
C MET A 26 3.06 6.80 9.37
N THR A 27 1.87 6.33 9.00
CA THR A 27 0.81 5.97 9.97
C THR A 27 1.18 4.73 10.78
N GLY A 28 1.80 3.74 10.13
CA GLY A 28 2.28 2.54 10.80
C GLY A 28 3.40 2.81 11.81
N LEU A 29 4.40 3.62 11.44
CA LEU A 29 5.47 3.98 12.36
C LEU A 29 4.96 4.81 13.53
N THR A 30 4.06 5.76 13.28
CA THR A 30 3.46 6.60 14.33
C THR A 30 2.70 5.74 15.34
N THR A 31 1.84 4.84 14.85
CA THR A 31 1.04 3.95 15.70
C THR A 31 1.92 2.93 16.42
N GLY A 32 2.87 2.33 15.72
CA GLY A 32 3.81 1.37 16.28
C GLY A 32 4.63 1.99 17.42
N LEU A 33 5.24 3.15 17.20
CA LEU A 33 6.02 3.85 18.23
C LEU A 33 5.16 4.26 19.44
N ALA A 34 3.89 4.62 19.23
CA ALA A 34 2.97 4.92 20.33
C ALA A 34 2.62 3.67 21.16
N LEU A 35 2.47 2.51 20.52
CA LEU A 35 2.08 1.26 21.19
C LEU A 35 3.25 0.49 21.79
N VAL A 36 4.47 0.63 21.27
CA VAL A 36 5.69 -0.04 21.79
C VAL A 36 5.88 0.12 23.30
N PRO A 37 5.87 1.33 23.90
CA PRO A 37 6.06 1.48 25.34
C PRO A 37 4.91 0.89 26.15
N LEU A 38 3.69 0.90 25.60
CA LEU A 38 2.49 0.35 26.23
C LEU A 38 2.56 -1.18 26.33
N VAL A 39 3.01 -1.83 25.25
CA VAL A 39 3.23 -3.27 25.22
C VAL A 39 4.32 -3.68 26.20
N ILE A 40 5.41 -2.91 26.29
CA ILE A 40 6.51 -3.20 27.24
C ILE A 40 6.06 -3.01 28.71
N SER A 41 5.20 -2.02 28.98
CA SER A 41 4.79 -1.65 30.35
C SER A 41 3.58 -2.44 30.88
N GLY A 42 3.01 -3.36 30.09
CA GLY A 42 1.68 -3.96 30.34
C GLY A 42 1.53 -4.89 31.54
N ASN A 43 2.53 -5.04 32.40
CA ASN A 43 2.48 -5.92 33.59
C ASN A 43 2.02 -5.17 34.87
N LEU A 44 1.39 -3.99 34.75
CA LEU A 44 0.86 -3.26 35.90
C LEU A 44 -0.60 -3.64 36.19
N PRO A 45 -1.02 -3.75 37.48
CA PRO A 45 -2.42 -3.94 37.85
C PRO A 45 -3.30 -2.85 37.26
N GLY A 46 -4.34 -3.22 36.50
CA GLY A 46 -5.23 -2.29 35.79
C GLY A 46 -5.03 -2.24 34.26
N HIS A 47 -3.95 -2.80 33.71
CA HIS A 47 -3.69 -2.86 32.26
C HIS A 47 -3.99 -4.23 31.63
N GLU A 48 -4.69 -5.10 32.34
CA GLU A 48 -4.96 -6.50 31.95
C GLU A 48 -5.72 -6.65 30.63
N ILE A 49 -6.52 -5.63 30.25
CA ILE A 49 -7.25 -5.58 28.98
C ILE A 49 -6.50 -4.77 27.93
N GLU A 50 -5.81 -3.71 28.35
CA GLU A 50 -5.10 -2.80 27.46
C GLU A 50 -3.86 -3.46 26.82
N HIS A 51 -3.13 -4.26 27.60
CA HIS A 51 -1.97 -4.99 27.10
C HIS A 51 -2.29 -5.98 25.96
N PRO A 52 -3.27 -6.90 26.07
CA PRO A 52 -3.64 -7.77 24.96
C PRO A 52 -4.22 -7.00 23.76
N MET A 53 -4.98 -5.94 23.99
CA MET A 53 -5.47 -5.07 22.91
C MET A 53 -4.32 -4.44 22.11
N ALA A 54 -3.31 -3.90 22.79
CA ALA A 54 -2.15 -3.28 22.13
C ALA A 54 -1.32 -4.28 21.34
N ILE A 55 -1.14 -5.50 21.84
CA ILE A 55 -0.48 -6.59 21.12
C ILE A 55 -1.23 -6.93 19.83
N VAL A 56 -2.56 -7.06 19.91
CA VAL A 56 -3.41 -7.36 18.74
C VAL A 56 -3.33 -6.24 17.71
N ILE A 57 -3.38 -4.98 18.13
CA ILE A 57 -3.28 -3.83 17.22
C ILE A 57 -1.90 -3.79 16.55
N LEU A 58 -0.82 -4.00 17.30
CA LEU A 58 0.54 -3.99 16.75
C LEU A 58 0.73 -5.11 15.72
N GLY A 59 0.24 -6.32 16.00
CA GLY A 59 0.27 -7.45 15.06
C GLY A 59 -0.61 -7.22 13.83
N GLY A 60 -1.81 -6.68 14.02
CA GLY A 60 -2.73 -6.32 12.95
C GLY A 60 -2.17 -5.23 12.04
N LEU A 61 -1.46 -4.26 12.60
CA LEU A 61 -0.78 -3.20 11.87
C LEU A 61 0.29 -3.75 10.94
N ILE A 62 1.20 -4.59 11.47
CA ILE A 62 2.25 -5.23 10.67
C ILE A 62 1.64 -6.04 9.53
N THR A 63 0.63 -6.86 9.84
CA THR A 63 -0.05 -7.70 8.85
C THR A 63 -0.74 -6.85 7.77
N SER A 64 -1.45 -5.80 8.17
CA SER A 64 -2.15 -4.89 7.25
C SER A 64 -1.18 -4.12 6.36
N THR A 65 -0.06 -3.64 6.91
CA THR A 65 1.00 -2.98 6.13
C THR A 65 1.59 -3.92 5.08
N LEU A 66 1.91 -5.16 5.46
CA LEU A 66 2.42 -6.16 4.51
C LEU A 66 1.40 -6.48 3.42
N VAL A 67 0.14 -6.73 3.79
CA VAL A 67 -0.93 -6.98 2.82
C VAL A 67 -1.09 -5.79 1.88
N ASN A 68 -1.14 -4.57 2.39
CA ASN A 68 -1.35 -3.38 1.56
C ASN A 68 -0.17 -3.13 0.60
N LEU A 69 1.06 -3.35 1.05
CA LEU A 69 2.27 -3.14 0.23
C LEU A 69 2.55 -4.27 -0.77
N PHE A 70 2.14 -5.51 -0.49
CA PHE A 70 2.42 -6.65 -1.37
C PHE A 70 1.19 -7.11 -2.16
N ILE A 71 0.03 -7.27 -1.51
CA ILE A 71 -1.17 -7.80 -2.17
C ILE A 71 -1.74 -6.79 -3.17
N ILE A 72 -1.82 -5.50 -2.84
CA ILE A 72 -2.38 -4.51 -3.77
C ILE A 72 -1.58 -4.42 -5.08
N PRO A 73 -0.24 -4.26 -5.09
CA PRO A 73 0.50 -4.25 -6.35
C PRO A 73 0.49 -5.61 -7.06
N ALA A 74 0.52 -6.73 -6.32
CA ALA A 74 0.42 -8.06 -6.93
C ALA A 74 -0.95 -8.27 -7.62
N LEU A 75 -2.04 -7.87 -6.98
CA LEU A 75 -3.38 -7.88 -7.57
C LEU A 75 -3.44 -6.97 -8.79
N TYR A 76 -2.84 -5.78 -8.73
CA TYR A 76 -2.84 -4.86 -9.86
C TYR A 76 -2.05 -5.41 -11.05
N LEU A 77 -0.91 -6.09 -10.83
CA LEU A 77 -0.17 -6.76 -11.89
C LEU A 77 -0.95 -7.95 -12.49
N LEU A 78 -1.65 -8.72 -11.65
CA LEU A 78 -2.40 -9.91 -12.07
C LEU A 78 -3.68 -9.55 -12.83
N PHE A 79 -4.46 -8.60 -12.31
CA PHE A 79 -5.77 -8.20 -12.86
C PHE A 79 -5.68 -7.04 -13.86
N GLY A 80 -4.69 -6.15 -13.72
CA GLY A 80 -4.47 -5.04 -14.64
C GLY A 80 -4.12 -5.49 -16.06
N LYS A 81 -3.51 -6.68 -16.20
CA LYS A 81 -3.23 -7.30 -17.50
C LYS A 81 -4.48 -7.83 -18.21
N ARG A 82 -5.61 -8.05 -17.51
CA ARG A 82 -6.83 -8.62 -18.09
C ARG A 82 -7.80 -7.55 -18.63
N ASN A 83 -7.67 -6.29 -18.20
CA ASN A 83 -8.57 -5.19 -18.58
C ASN A 83 -7.85 -3.92 -19.08
N GLY A 84 -6.60 -4.02 -19.53
CA GLY A 84 -5.99 -2.92 -20.30
C GLY A 84 -6.71 -2.80 -21.64
N PRO A 85 -7.34 -1.66 -22.00
CA PRO A 85 -7.95 -1.53 -23.31
C PRO A 85 -6.87 -1.73 -24.36
N THR A 86 -7.06 -2.71 -25.24
CA THR A 86 -6.32 -2.87 -26.48
C THR A 86 -6.53 -1.61 -27.32
N GLN A 87 -5.69 -0.59 -27.14
CA GLN A 87 -5.60 0.53 -28.08
C GLN A 87 -4.49 0.21 -29.08
N SER A 88 -4.88 -0.61 -30.06
CA SER A 88 -4.36 -0.52 -31.42
C SER A 88 -4.92 0.78 -32.02
N GLY A 89 -4.09 1.81 -32.18
CA GLY A 89 -4.44 3.13 -32.73
C GLY A 89 -3.21 3.84 -33.33
N PRO A 90 -3.39 4.77 -34.29
CA PRO A 90 -2.72 4.76 -35.60
C PRO A 90 -1.45 5.61 -35.74
N ASP A 91 -0.60 5.72 -34.72
CA ASP A 91 0.53 6.66 -34.77
C ASP A 91 1.75 6.17 -35.56
N LYS A 92 1.77 4.90 -36.00
CA LYS A 92 2.85 4.38 -36.85
C LYS A 92 2.64 4.65 -38.35
N ALA A 93 1.46 5.10 -38.77
CA ALA A 93 1.18 5.37 -40.18
C ALA A 93 1.61 6.80 -40.61
N LEU A 94 1.60 7.78 -39.70
CA LEU A 94 1.93 9.17 -40.02
C LEU A 94 3.45 9.45 -40.02
N ALA A 95 4.27 8.59 -39.40
CA ALA A 95 5.73 8.74 -39.40
C ALA A 95 6.41 8.12 -40.65
N ALA A 96 5.65 7.51 -41.56
CA ALA A 96 6.16 6.78 -42.73
C ALA A 96 5.66 7.31 -44.08
N ALA A 97 5.04 8.50 -44.11
CA ALA A 97 4.61 9.22 -45.32
C ALA A 97 5.22 10.62 -45.32
#